data_AF-A0A7H8IFP3-F1
#
_entry.id   AF-A0A7H8IFP3-F1
#
_cell.length_a   1.000
_cell.length_b   1.000
_cell.length_c   1.000
_cell.angle_alpha   90.00
_cell.angle_beta   90.00
_cell.angle_gamma   90.00
#
_symmetry.space_group_name_H-M   'P 1'
#
loop_
_entity.id
_entity.type
_entity.pdbx_description
1 polymer ?
#
loop_
_entity_poly.entity_id
_entity_poly.type
_entity_poly.pdbx_seq_one_letter_code
_entity_poly.pdbx_strand_id
1 'polypeptide(L)' 'MSCAAFRTALSARVDGEALPPEMPEGALDAHLRVCPECRGWGERARELRELAARIDDARFDGARLEVRFDRE' A
#
# COMPACT_ATOMS: atom_id res chain seq x y z
N MET A 1 -6.47 0.94 21.22
CA MET A 1 -6.75 2.19 20.48
C MET A 1 -6.80 1.84 19.00
N SER A 2 -7.87 2.21 18.28
CA SER A 2 -8.01 1.81 16.87
C SER A 2 -6.96 2.55 16.04
N CYS A 3 -5.99 1.81 15.48
CA CYS A 3 -5.00 2.37 14.56
C CYS A 3 -5.60 2.69 13.17
N ALA A 4 -6.93 2.77 13.06
CA ALA A 4 -7.65 2.90 11.80
C ALA A 4 -7.25 4.20 11.06
N ALA A 5 -7.29 5.34 11.75
CA ALA A 5 -6.88 6.62 11.16
C ALA A 5 -5.40 6.60 10.70
N PHE A 6 -4.52 5.97 11.47
CA PHE A 6 -3.11 5.84 11.10
C PHE A 6 -2.90 4.89 9.91
N ARG A 7 -3.69 3.82 9.80
CA ARG A 7 -3.67 2.92 8.62
C ARG A 7 -4.17 3.63 7.37
N THR A 8 -5.23 4.44 7.47
CA THR A 8 -5.70 5.26 6.35
C THR A 8 -4.62 6.25 5.89
N ALA A 9 -4.04 7.00 6.83
CA ALA A 9 -2.98 7.95 6.53
C ALA A 9 -1.71 7.26 5.96
N LEU A 10 -1.38 6.07 6.45
CA LEU A 10 -0.26 5.28 5.94
C LEU A 10 -0.54 4.72 4.55
N SER A 11 -1.80 4.34 4.24
CA SER A 11 -2.21 3.97 2.88
C SER A 11 -1.98 5.13 1.92
N ALA A 12 -2.55 6.31 2.23
CA ALA A 12 -2.39 7.51 1.41
C ALA A 12 -0.91 7.79 1.13
N ARG A 13 -0.06 7.72 2.16
CA ARG A 13 1.39 7.90 2.00
C ARG A 13 2.04 6.85 1.10
N VAL A 14 1.63 5.58 1.18
CA VAL A 14 2.14 4.50 0.32
C VAL A 14 1.73 4.75 -1.13
N ASP A 15 0.50 5.21 -1.35
CA ASP A 15 -0.04 5.51 -2.67
C ASP A 15 0.51 6.82 -3.27
N GLY A 16 1.19 7.64 -2.44
CA GLY A 16 1.76 8.93 -2.84
C GLY A 16 0.76 10.09 -2.72
N GLU A 17 -0.37 9.86 -2.05
CA GLU A 17 -1.42 10.83 -1.79
C GLU A 17 -1.09 11.70 -0.57
N ALA A 18 -1.78 12.83 -0.46
CA ALA A 18 -1.69 13.71 0.70
C ALA A 18 -2.27 13.02 1.95
N LEU A 19 -1.68 13.32 3.11
CA LEU A 19 -2.23 12.85 4.38
C LEU A 19 -3.61 13.50 4.64
N PRO A 20 -4.50 12.81 5.37
CA PRO A 20 -5.80 13.37 5.74
C PRO A 20 -5.61 14.70 6.50
N PRO A 21 -6.41 15.74 6.21
CA PRO A 21 -6.26 17.07 6.82
C PRO A 21 -6.48 17.07 8.33
N GLU A 22 -7.22 16.10 8.86
CA GLU A 22 -7.43 15.89 10.29
C GLU A 22 -6.18 15.37 11.03
N MET A 23 -5.14 14.94 10.30
CA MET A 23 -3.93 14.39 10.90
C MET A 23 -2.87 15.48 11.09
N PRO A 24 -2.43 15.74 12.34
CA PRO A 24 -1.35 16.69 12.58
C PRO A 24 -0.06 16.27 11.88
N GLU A 25 0.72 17.26 11.47
CA GLU A 25 2.01 17.04 10.86
C GLU A 25 2.93 16.23 11.81
N GLY A 26 3.56 15.17 11.29
CA GLY A 26 4.41 14.28 12.07
C GLY A 26 3.69 13.31 13.03
N ALA A 27 2.35 13.36 13.16
CA ALA A 27 1.60 12.42 14.00
C ALA A 27 1.74 10.97 13.52
N LEU A 28 1.73 10.76 12.20
CA LEU A 28 1.96 9.44 11.60
C LEU A 28 3.37 8.92 11.92
N ASP A 29 4.39 9.76 11.81
CA ASP A 29 5.77 9.37 12.10
C ASP A 29 5.99 9.08 13.58
N ALA A 30 5.37 9.86 14.48
CA ALA A 30 5.35 9.58 15.90
C ALA A 30 4.69 8.23 16.20
N HIS A 31 3.55 7.93 15.56
CA HIS A 31 2.85 6.66 15.71
C HIS A 31 3.70 5.48 15.22
N LEU A 32 4.36 5.61 14.07
CA LEU A 32 5.21 4.56 13.51
C LEU A 32 6.42 4.25 14.39
N ARG A 33 6.91 5.18 15.22
CA ARG A 33 7.96 4.88 16.21
C ARG A 33 7.46 3.95 17.32
N VAL A 34 6.21 4.09 17.75
CA VAL A 34 5.66 3.36 18.90
C VAL A 34 4.86 2.10 18.53
N CYS A 35 4.29 2.03 17.33
CA CYS A 35 3.42 0.92 16.93
C CYS A 35 4.10 -0.05 15.93
N PRO A 36 4.57 -1.23 16.38
CA PRO A 36 5.17 -2.23 15.49
C PRO A 36 4.18 -2.79 14.47
N GLU A 37 2.90 -2.92 14.82
CA GLU A 37 1.87 -3.43 13.91
C GLU A 37 1.68 -2.53 12.69
N CYS A 38 1.65 -1.21 12.89
CA CYS A 38 1.53 -0.26 11.78
C CYS A 38 2.81 -0.18 10.95
N ARG A 39 4.00 -0.39 11.54
CA ARG A 39 5.24 -0.53 10.77
C ARG A 39 5.19 -1.73 9.83
N GLY A 40 4.90 -2.92 10.37
CA GLY A 40 4.83 -4.15 9.57
C GLY A 40 3.65 -4.16 8.59
N TRP A 41 2.56 -3.43 8.88
CA TRP A 41 1.51 -3.19 7.89
C TRP A 41 2.02 -2.29 6.75
N GLY A 42 2.71 -1.20 7.06
CA GLY A 42 3.22 -0.27 6.04
C GLY A 42 4.29 -0.88 5.13
N GLU A 43 5.14 -1.76 5.65
CA GLU A 43 6.09 -2.55 4.84
C GLU A 43 5.37 -3.44 3.82
N ARG A 44 4.38 -4.23 4.29
CA ARG A 44 3.57 -5.08 3.40
C ARG A 44 2.76 -4.30 2.38
N ALA A 45 2.25 -3.12 2.76
CA ALA A 45 1.52 -2.25 1.84
C ALA A 45 2.43 -1.73 0.71
N ARG A 46 3.68 -1.37 1.01
CA ARG A 46 4.67 -0.97 -0.02
C ARG A 46 5.03 -2.12 -0.95
N GLU A 47 5.31 -3.29 -0.39
CA GLU A 47 5.61 -4.49 -1.17
C GLU A 47 4.43 -4.84 -2.12
N LEU A 48 3.19 -4.77 -1.62
CA LEU A 48 2.01 -4.98 -2.44
C LEU A 48 1.90 -3.96 -3.58
N ARG A 49 2.16 -2.68 -3.30
CA ARG A 49 2.16 -1.62 -4.33
C ARG A 49 3.19 -1.87 -5.41
N GLU A 50 4.41 -2.29 -5.05
CA GLU A 50 5.47 -2.62 -6.00
C GLU A 50 5.09 -3.82 -6.87
N LEU A 51 4.51 -4.85 -6.28
CA LEU A 51 4.01 -6.02 -7.01
C LEU A 51 2.86 -5.64 -7.97
N ALA A 52 1.92 -4.80 -7.52
CA ALA A 52 0.82 -4.32 -8.34
C ALA A 52 1.32 -3.51 -9.54
N ALA A 53 2.26 -2.59 -9.32
CA ALA A 53 2.87 -1.79 -10.39
C ALA A 53 3.51 -2.67 -11.47
N ARG A 54 4.22 -3.74 -11.08
CA ARG A 54 4.81 -4.69 -12.03
C ARG A 54 3.78 -5.44 -12.86
N ILE A 55 2.62 -5.77 -12.27
CA ILE A 55 1.53 -6.40 -13.00
C ILE A 55 0.96 -5.42 -14.02
N ASP A 56 0.79 -4.16 -13.64
CA ASP A 56 0.29 -3.14 -14.54
C ASP A 56 1.27 -2.89 -15.69
N ASP A 57 2.56 -2.74 -15.42
CA ASP A 57 3.60 -2.63 -16.46
C ASP A 57 3.56 -3.82 -17.42
N ALA A 58 3.46 -5.05 -16.92
CA ALA A 58 3.37 -6.25 -17.75
C ALA A 58 2.10 -6.30 -18.63
N ARG A 59 0.98 -5.72 -18.17
CA ARG A 59 -0.25 -5.57 -18.97
C ARG A 59 -0.07 -4.55 -20.09
N PHE A 60 0.74 -3.50 -19.86
CA PHE A 60 1.00 -2.46 -20.86
C PHE A 60 2.09 -2.84 -21.87
N ASP A 61 3.01 -3.74 -21.51
CA ASP A 61 4.07 -4.28 -22.39
C ASP A 61 3.56 -5.23 -23.50
N GLY A 62 2.24 -5.39 -23.67
CA GLY A 62 1.64 -6.11 -24.80
C GLY A 62 1.80 -7.64 -24.75
N ALA A 63 2.40 -8.20 -23.70
CA ALA A 63 2.37 -9.63 -23.43
C ALA A 63 0.98 -10.00 -22.89
N ARG A 64 0.07 -10.37 -23.80
CA ARG A 64 -1.16 -11.07 -23.44
C ARG A 64 -0.75 -12.29 -22.60
N LEU A 65 -0.96 -12.22 -21.28
CA LEU A 65 -1.00 -13.40 -20.42
C LEU A 65 -2.16 -14.26 -20.93
N GLU A 66 -1.88 -15.13 -21.90
CA GLU A 66 -2.80 -16.20 -22.29
C GLU A 66 -2.86 -17.17 -21.13
N VAL A 67 -3.71 -16.86 -20.15
CA VAL A 67 -4.10 -17.81 -19.12
C VAL A 67 -4.88 -18.91 -19.83
N ARG A 68 -4.17 -19.97 -20.23
CA ARG A 68 -4.79 -21.20 -20.72
C ARG A 68 -5.46 -21.86 -19.52
N PHE A 69 -6.78 -21.70 -19.44
CA PHE A 69 -7.61 -22.60 -18.65
C PHE A 69 -7.81 -23.86 -19.49
N ASP A 70 -7.08 -24.92 -19.17
CA ASP A 70 -7.41 -26.25 -19.67
C ASP A 70 -8.80 -26.63 -19.14
N ARG A 71 -9.74 -26.80 -20.07
CA ARG A 71 -11.09 -27.27 -19.79
C ARG A 71 -11.13 -28.72 -20.24
N GLU A 72 -11.01 -29.64 -19.28
CA GLU A 72 -11.36 -31.06 -19.46
C GLU A 72 -12.87 -31.23 -19.70
#